data_AF-A0A3D8UJ86-F1
#
_entry.id   AF-A0A3D8UJ86-F1
#
_cell.length_a   1.000
_cell.length_b   1.000
_cell.length_c   1.000
_cell.angle_alpha   90.00
_cell.angle_beta   90.00
_cell.angle_gamma   90.00
#
_symmetry.space_group_name_H-M   'P 1'
#
loop_
_entity.id
_entity.type
_entity.pdbx_description
1 polymer ?
#
loop_
_entity_poly.entity_id
_entity_poly.type
_entity_poly.pdbx_seq_one_letter_code
_entity_poly.pdbx_strand_id
1 'polypeptide(L)'
;MGKFKLVSHILCNKNIFYKASKIALVVGIILNLINQGEYLIQLDFEHVNFYKLGLTFMVPFCVSTYTAITMKMKYHVGEKALLCADLICENCHGTQEVKRDEIIPFCHKCQDKTSWKIKEIKDINVKCRD
;
A
#
# COMPACT_ATOMS: atom_id res chain seq x y z
N MET A 1 2.06 1.11 -19.49
CA MET A 1 1.81 2.44 -18.87
C MET A 1 0.84 2.45 -17.68
N GLY A 2 0.03 1.40 -17.42
CA GLY A 2 -1.02 1.44 -16.37
C GLY A 2 -0.56 1.18 -14.92
N LYS A 3 0.40 0.28 -14.70
CA LYS A 3 0.83 -0.12 -13.33
C LYS A 3 1.44 1.02 -12.52
N PHE A 4 2.27 1.88 -13.11
CA PHE A 4 2.87 3.02 -12.42
C PHE A 4 1.83 4.10 -12.04
N LYS A 5 0.86 4.35 -12.92
CA LYS A 5 -0.23 5.31 -12.66
C LYS A 5 -1.12 4.84 -11.51
N LEU A 6 -1.33 3.53 -11.41
CA LEU A 6 -2.03 2.89 -10.30
C LEU A 6 -1.27 3.04 -8.98
N VAL A 7 0.02 2.68 -8.97
CA VAL A 7 0.88 2.81 -7.80
C VAL A 7 0.91 4.26 -7.32
N SER A 8 1.05 5.22 -8.23
CA SER A 8 1.01 6.65 -7.92
C SER A 8 -0.33 7.07 -7.29
N HIS A 9 -1.46 6.61 -7.82
CA HIS A 9 -2.78 6.91 -7.25
C HIS A 9 -2.99 6.27 -5.87
N ILE A 10 -2.51 5.04 -5.67
CA ILE A 10 -2.55 4.37 -4.36
C ILE A 10 -1.62 5.10 -3.37
N LEU A 11 -0.45 5.57 -3.82
CA LEU A 11 0.44 6.41 -3.01
C LEU A 11 -0.23 7.73 -2.59
N CYS A 12 -0.96 8.35 -3.50
CA CYS A 12 -1.75 9.56 -3.22
C CYS A 12 -2.99 9.30 -2.36
N ASN A 13 -3.27 8.05 -1.98
CA ASN A 13 -4.29 7.77 -0.98
C ASN A 13 -3.81 8.31 0.38
N LYS A 14 -4.42 9.43 0.82
CA LYS A 14 -4.10 10.12 2.07
C LYS A 14 -4.01 9.19 3.28
N ASN A 15 -4.84 8.13 3.32
CA ASN A 15 -4.84 7.17 4.42
C ASN A 15 -3.57 6.31 4.45
N ILE A 16 -3.11 5.84 3.27
CA ILE A 16 -1.88 5.04 3.17
C ILE A 16 -0.68 5.92 3.49
N PHE A 17 -0.62 7.11 2.90
CA PHE A 17 0.45 8.07 3.15
C PHE A 17 0.54 8.42 4.64
N TYR A 18 -0.57 8.80 5.28
CA TYR A 18 -0.59 9.17 6.70
C TYR A 18 -0.13 8.03 7.61
N LYS A 19 -0.60 6.80 7.37
CA LYS A 19 -0.17 5.61 8.12
C LYS A 19 1.32 5.34 7.94
N ALA A 20 1.81 5.38 6.70
CA ALA A 20 3.21 5.16 6.38
C ALA A 20 4.11 6.25 6.99
N SER A 21 3.70 7.52 6.96
CA SER A 21 4.43 8.62 7.58
C SER A 21 4.49 8.49 9.11
N LYS A 22 3.40 8.05 9.76
CA LYS A 22 3.39 7.81 11.21
C LYS A 22 4.36 6.69 11.60
N ILE A 23 4.36 5.60 10.85
CA ILE A 23 5.29 4.48 11.05
C ILE A 23 6.73 4.98 10.84
N ALA A 24 6.97 5.71 9.75
CA ALA A 24 8.28 6.24 9.43
C ALA A 24 8.83 7.21 10.47
N LEU A 25 7.97 8.03 11.09
CA LEU A 25 8.37 8.94 12.16
C LEU A 25 8.79 8.17 13.41
N VAL A 26 7.97 7.20 13.87
CA VAL A 26 8.29 6.43 15.08
C VAL A 26 9.53 5.57 14.89
N VAL A 27 9.57 4.78 13.82
CA VAL A 27 10.70 3.89 13.52
C VAL A 27 11.95 4.72 13.19
N GLY A 28 11.79 5.80 12.44
CA GLY A 28 12.89 6.69 12.08
C GLY A 28 13.54 7.38 13.27
N ILE A 29 12.76 7.85 14.26
CA ILE A 29 13.31 8.40 15.50
C ILE A 29 14.16 7.36 16.22
N ILE A 30 13.64 6.14 16.40
CA ILE A 30 14.36 5.06 17.09
C ILE A 30 15.67 4.73 16.35
N LEU A 31 15.60 4.57 15.02
CA LEU A 31 16.77 4.28 14.20
C LEU A 31 17.80 5.41 14.24
N ASN A 32 17.37 6.67 14.21
CA ASN A 32 18.28 7.81 14.24
C ASN A 32 18.99 7.92 15.60
N LEU A 33 18.30 7.63 16.71
CA LEU A 33 18.89 7.56 18.05
C LEU A 33 19.93 6.43 18.16
N ILE A 34 19.67 5.26 17.60
CA ILE A 34 20.65 4.16 17.59
C ILE A 34 21.87 4.51 16.75
N ASN A 35 21.68 5.23 15.65
CA ASN A 35 22.67 5.35 14.59
C ASN A 35 23.59 6.56 14.71
N GLN A 36 23.11 7.64 15.33
CA GLN A 36 23.87 8.88 15.56
C GLN A 36 23.23 9.70 16.70
N GLY A 37 22.61 9.02 17.67
CA GLY A 37 21.93 9.66 18.79
C GLY A 37 22.86 10.47 19.69
N GLU A 38 24.14 10.08 19.80
CA GLU A 38 25.14 10.83 20.56
C GLU A 38 25.28 12.28 20.06
N TYR A 39 25.42 12.47 18.76
CA TYR A 39 25.53 13.80 18.14
C TYR A 39 24.21 14.58 18.22
N LEU A 40 23.07 13.90 18.07
CA LEU A 40 21.75 14.54 18.16
C LEU A 40 21.41 15.02 19.58
N ILE A 41 21.76 14.24 20.60
CA ILE A 41 21.52 14.60 22.01
C ILE A 41 22.44 15.74 22.44
N GLN A 42 23.68 15.75 21.94
CA GLN A 42 24.67 16.80 22.21
C GLN A 42 24.44 18.08 21.38
N LEU A 43 23.45 18.09 20.47
CA LEU A 43 23.20 19.17 19.50
C LEU A 43 24.42 19.50 18.61
N ASP A 44 25.26 18.49 18.36
CA ASP A 44 26.45 18.59 17.52
C ASP A 44 26.10 18.29 16.06
N PHE A 45 25.56 19.29 15.36
CA PHE A 45 25.12 19.16 13.98
C PHE A 45 26.26 19.12 12.96
N GLU A 46 27.50 19.42 13.36
CA GLU A 46 28.66 19.39 12.45
C GLU A 46 29.06 17.95 12.11
N HIS A 47 28.90 17.04 13.08
CA HIS A 47 29.21 15.62 12.93
C HIS A 47 28.01 14.77 12.51
N VAL A 48 26.80 15.34 12.43
CA VAL A 48 25.61 14.63 11.99
C VAL A 48 25.68 14.32 10.49
N ASN A 49 25.53 13.03 10.16
CA ASN A 49 25.41 12.61 8.78
C ASN A 49 23.96 12.78 8.30
N PHE A 50 23.70 13.88 7.57
CA PHE A 50 22.37 14.19 7.05
C PHE A 50 21.83 13.16 6.03
N TYR A 51 22.71 12.49 5.29
CA TYR A 51 22.29 11.41 4.38
C TYR A 51 21.76 10.20 5.17
N LYS A 52 22.51 9.81 6.21
CA LYS A 52 22.12 8.77 7.17
C LYS A 52 20.79 9.15 7.85
N LEU A 53 20.66 10.41 8.26
CA LEU A 53 19.44 10.95 8.86
C LEU A 53 18.25 10.82 7.91
N GLY A 54 18.38 11.30 6.67
CA GLY A 54 17.32 11.20 5.67
C GLY A 54 16.87 9.75 5.41
N LEU A 55 17.82 8.83 5.26
CA LEU A 55 17.53 7.42 5.03
C LEU A 55 16.80 6.75 6.20
N THR A 56 17.09 7.13 7.45
CA THR A 56 16.43 6.55 8.63
C THR A 56 14.92 6.80 8.66
N PHE A 57 14.44 7.87 8.02
CA PHE A 57 13.00 8.13 7.84
C PHE A 57 12.48 7.64 6.49
N MET A 58 13.27 7.78 5.42
CA MET A 58 12.84 7.41 4.07
C MET A 58 12.62 5.91 3.91
N VAL A 59 13.53 5.08 4.46
CA VAL A 59 13.45 3.63 4.30
C VAL A 59 12.20 3.05 4.96
N PRO A 60 11.90 3.33 6.25
CA PRO A 60 10.65 2.86 6.87
C PRO A 60 9.38 3.35 6.15
N PHE A 61 9.38 4.58 5.63
CA PHE A 61 8.26 5.09 4.82
C PHE A 61 8.05 4.27 3.55
N CYS A 62 9.12 4.02 2.78
CA CYS A 62 9.06 3.25 1.53
C CYS A 62 8.60 1.81 1.77
N VAL A 63 9.15 1.13 2.78
CA VAL A 63 8.79 -0.26 3.11
C VAL A 63 7.33 -0.36 3.58
N SER A 64 6.89 0.58 4.44
CA SER A 64 5.49 0.63 4.88
C SER A 64 4.53 0.86 3.71
N THR A 65 4.89 1.75 2.79
CA THR A 65 4.07 2.07 1.61
C THR A 65 3.99 0.89 0.66
N TYR A 66 5.12 0.26 0.35
CA TYR A 66 5.19 -0.92 -0.52
C TYR A 66 4.34 -2.08 0.01
N THR A 67 4.44 -2.34 1.32
CA THR A 67 3.66 -3.40 1.98
C THR A 67 2.17 -3.11 1.89
N ALA A 68 1.75 -1.87 2.17
CA ALA A 68 0.35 -1.47 2.09
C ALA A 68 -0.24 -1.62 0.67
N ILE A 69 0.53 -1.26 -0.36
CA ILE A 69 0.14 -1.42 -1.77
C ILE A 69 -0.01 -2.89 -2.12
N THR A 70 0.97 -3.71 -1.73
CA THR A 70 0.98 -5.15 -2.03
C THR A 70 -0.19 -5.88 -1.40
N MET A 71 -0.51 -5.55 -0.14
CA MET A 71 -1.67 -6.11 0.56
C MET A 71 -2.98 -5.69 -0.11
N LYS A 72 -3.12 -4.40 -0.48
CA LYS A 72 -4.33 -3.91 -1.14
C LYS A 72 -4.53 -4.42 -2.57
N MET A 73 -3.51 -5.02 -3.19
CA MET A 73 -3.64 -5.69 -4.50
C MET A 73 -4.11 -7.15 -4.38
N LYS A 74 -4.11 -7.74 -3.18
CA LYS A 74 -4.71 -9.04 -2.90
C LYS A 74 -6.07 -8.82 -2.25
N TYR A 75 -7.14 -9.08 -2.98
CA TYR A 75 -8.47 -8.90 -2.45
C TYR A 75 -8.90 -10.12 -1.64
N HIS A 76 -9.24 -9.90 -0.37
CA HIS A 76 -9.87 -10.89 0.46
C HIS A 76 -11.39 -10.69 0.48
N VAL A 77 -12.13 -11.79 0.64
CA VAL A 77 -13.58 -11.75 0.73
C VAL A 77 -14.00 -10.91 1.93
N GLY A 78 -15.00 -10.04 1.76
CA GLY A 78 -15.47 -9.13 2.81
C GLY A 78 -14.72 -7.79 2.89
N GLU A 79 -13.58 -7.64 2.19
CA GLU A 79 -12.93 -6.34 2.06
C GLU A 79 -13.67 -5.43 1.08
N LYS A 80 -13.45 -4.12 1.18
CA LYS A 80 -13.94 -3.16 0.16
C LYS A 80 -12.93 -3.05 -0.98
N ALA A 81 -13.42 -3.19 -2.21
CA ALA A 81 -12.65 -2.98 -3.41
C ALA A 81 -12.13 -1.53 -3.47
N LEU A 82 -10.82 -1.35 -3.67
CA LEU A 82 -10.21 -0.01 -3.73
C LEU A 82 -10.49 0.69 -5.08
N LEU A 83 -10.77 -0.10 -6.11
CA LEU A 83 -10.88 0.34 -7.50
C LEU A 83 -11.72 -0.65 -8.32
N CYS A 84 -12.28 -0.16 -9.43
CA CYS A 84 -13.03 -0.98 -10.39
C CYS A 84 -12.03 -1.99 -11.04
N ALA A 85 -12.22 -3.30 -10.86
CA ALA A 85 -11.29 -4.33 -11.33
C ALA A 85 -12.00 -5.64 -11.67
N ASP A 86 -11.43 -6.37 -12.62
CA ASP A 86 -11.80 -7.76 -12.90
C ASP A 86 -10.92 -8.69 -12.08
N LEU A 87 -11.56 -9.47 -11.23
CA LEU A 87 -10.94 -10.51 -10.42
C LEU A 87 -11.02 -11.84 -11.16
N ILE A 88 -10.01 -12.67 -10.99
CA ILE A 88 -9.99 -14.06 -11.40
C ILE A 88 -9.77 -14.94 -10.18
N CYS A 89 -10.59 -15.97 -10.05
CA CYS A 89 -10.43 -16.96 -9.00
C CYS A 89 -9.26 -17.88 -9.37
N GLU A 90 -8.29 -18.04 -8.49
CA GLU A 90 -7.12 -18.89 -8.76
C GLU A 90 -7.46 -20.38 -8.80
N ASN A 91 -8.59 -20.78 -8.21
CA ASN A 91 -8.98 -22.19 -8.10
C ASN A 91 -9.86 -22.66 -9.27
N CYS A 92 -10.88 -21.88 -9.67
CA CYS A 92 -11.78 -22.25 -10.78
C CYS A 92 -11.63 -21.40 -12.05
N HIS A 93 -10.73 -20.41 -12.05
CA HIS A 93 -10.55 -19.44 -13.13
C HIS A 93 -11.80 -18.62 -13.51
N GLY A 94 -12.85 -18.66 -12.69
CA GLY A 94 -14.04 -17.81 -12.83
C GLY A 94 -13.67 -16.34 -12.62
N THR A 95 -14.33 -15.46 -13.36
CA THR A 95 -14.09 -14.01 -13.29
C THR A 95 -15.23 -13.28 -12.60
N GLN A 96 -14.90 -12.27 -11.80
CA GLN A 96 -15.87 -11.39 -11.13
C GLN A 96 -15.43 -9.94 -11.28
N GLU A 97 -16.30 -9.10 -11.81
CA GLU A 97 -16.09 -7.66 -11.80
C GLU A 97 -16.50 -7.09 -10.44
N VAL A 98 -15.67 -6.20 -9.88
CA VAL A 98 -15.96 -5.45 -8.65
C VAL A 98 -15.81 -3.97 -8.91
N LYS A 99 -16.77 -3.17 -8.42
CA LYS A 99 -16.73 -1.70 -8.46
C LYS A 99 -15.98 -1.17 -7.23
N ARG A 100 -15.54 0.09 -7.28
CA ARG A 100 -14.94 0.76 -6.11
C ARG A 100 -15.92 0.76 -4.93
N ASP A 101 -15.41 0.52 -3.74
CA ASP A 101 -16.11 0.43 -2.46
C ASP A 101 -17.12 -0.72 -2.32
N GLU A 102 -17.25 -1.57 -3.35
CA GLU A 102 -18.03 -2.80 -3.31
C GLU A 102 -17.35 -3.84 -2.42
N ILE A 103 -18.14 -4.62 -1.70
CA ILE A 103 -17.62 -5.71 -0.87
C ILE A 103 -17.22 -6.87 -1.78
N ILE A 104 -15.98 -7.32 -1.68
CA ILE A 104 -15.46 -8.45 -2.46
C ILE A 104 -16.29 -9.70 -2.14
N PRO A 105 -17.01 -10.28 -3.11
CA PRO A 105 -17.89 -11.41 -2.87
C PRO A 105 -17.13 -12.74 -2.86
N PHE A 106 -17.77 -13.80 -2.38
CA PHE A 106 -17.29 -15.16 -2.59
C PHE A 106 -17.41 -15.55 -4.08
N CYS A 107 -16.50 -16.38 -4.56
CA CYS A 107 -16.63 -16.99 -5.86
C CYS A 107 -17.83 -17.94 -5.88
N HIS A 108 -18.70 -17.81 -6.89
CA HIS A 108 -19.89 -18.65 -7.03
C HIS A 108 -19.58 -20.16 -7.07
N LYS A 109 -18.43 -20.56 -7.66
CA LYS A 109 -18.02 -21.98 -7.76
C LYS A 109 -17.21 -22.48 -6.57
N CYS A 110 -16.33 -21.64 -6.00
CA CYS A 110 -15.39 -22.07 -4.96
C CYS A 110 -15.84 -21.76 -3.53
N GLN A 111 -16.80 -20.84 -3.35
CA GLN A 111 -17.35 -20.45 -2.05
C GLN A 111 -16.25 -20.18 -1.00
N ASP A 112 -16.18 -20.94 0.08
CA ASP A 112 -15.18 -20.83 1.17
C ASP A 112 -13.73 -20.98 0.69
N LYS A 113 -13.49 -21.65 -0.45
CA LYS A 113 -12.16 -21.83 -1.07
C LYS A 113 -11.78 -20.71 -2.05
N THR A 114 -12.41 -19.55 -1.94
CA THR A 114 -12.17 -18.42 -2.85
C THR A 114 -10.78 -17.81 -2.62
N SER A 115 -9.96 -17.81 -3.67
CA SER A 115 -8.75 -16.98 -3.75
C SER A 115 -8.85 -16.07 -4.96
N TRP A 116 -8.95 -14.75 -4.73
CA TRP A 116 -9.05 -13.76 -5.80
C TRP A 116 -7.69 -13.17 -6.16
N LYS A 117 -7.48 -13.02 -7.46
CA LYS A 117 -6.35 -12.29 -8.03
C LYS A 117 -6.86 -11.24 -8.99
N ILE A 118 -6.22 -10.08 -9.02
CA ILE A 118 -6.55 -9.04 -10.01
C ILE A 118 -6.11 -9.53 -11.39
N LYS A 119 -7.07 -9.69 -12.30
CA LYS A 119 -6.84 -10.01 -13.72
C LYS A 119 -6.56 -8.74 -14.51
N GLU A 120 -7.48 -7.79 -14.41
CA GLU A 120 -7.42 -6.53 -15.13
C GLU A 120 -7.99 -5.40 -14.27
N ILE A 121 -7.49 -4.18 -14.49
CA ILE A 121 -7.93 -2.99 -13.77
C ILE A 121 -8.65 -2.09 -14.76
N LYS A 122 -9.92 -1.79 -14.49
CA LYS A 122 -10.72 -0.86 -15.29
C LYS A 122 -10.54 0.54 -14.68
N ASP A 123 -10.02 1.45 -15.49
CA ASP A 123 -9.34 2.71 -15.10
C ASP A 123 -9.99 3.56 -13.97
N ILE A 124 -9.16 4.34 -13.28
CA ILE A 124 -9.52 5.21 -12.15
C ILE A 124 -10.39 6.41 -12.59
N ASN A 125 -10.29 6.80 -13.88
CA ASN A 125 -10.94 7.95 -14.49
C ASN A 125 -12.21 7.61 -15.28
N VAL A 126 -12.57 6.34 -15.42
CA VAL A 126 -13.90 6.02 -15.91
C VAL A 126 -14.82 6.33 -14.75
N LYS A 127 -15.62 7.38 -14.93
CA LYS A 127 -16.88 7.62 -14.23
C LYS A 127 -17.58 6.26 -14.17
N CYS A 128 -17.35 5.45 -13.11
CA CYS A 128 -18.11 4.24 -12.82
C CYS A 128 -19.50 4.81 -12.50
N ARG A 129 -20.26 5.09 -13.57
CA ARG A 129 -21.59 5.70 -13.55
C ARG A 129 -22.46 4.77 -12.72
N ASP A 130 -23.20 5.38 -11.80
CA ASP A 130 -24.24 4.74 -10.99
C ASP A 130 -25.08 3.77 -11.83
#